data_AF-A0A7J8LQK2-F1
#
_entry.id   AF-A0A7J8LQK2-F1
#
_cell.length_a   1.000
_cell.length_b   1.000
_cell.length_c   1.000
_cell.angle_alpha   90.00
_cell.angle_beta   90.00
_cell.angle_gamma   90.00
#
_symmetry.space_group_name_H-M   'P 1'
#
loop_
_entity.id
_entity.type
_entity.pdbx_description
1 polymer ?
#
loop_
_entity_poly.entity_id
_entity_poly.type
_entity_poly.pdbx_seq_one_letter_code
_entity_poly.pdbx_strand_id
1 'polypeptide(L)'
;MWFLLNPPCKATIRVQCIEDFDWLSTKYISTLAEQKSSDPRYTSILNHLRFYLPDIFPALNKIVHLDHDIVVQKDLTEIWSVDMKGKVNAAVETCTESEPSYRAMHTFVNFSDPFLEQRFNATVCTWAFGMNLFDLQEWRRRNLTGLYCDYLQLGLERPLWKAGSLPIGWITFYNQTVPLEKRWHMLGLGSNTDLSSDDIENATVLHYDGVMKPWLEIGITKYKGYWTQHLQYDNPYFQQCNINN
;
A
#
# COMPACT_ATOMS: atom_id res chain seq x y z
N MET A 1 -6.57 20.32 7.91
CA MET A 1 -5.47 19.32 8.01
C MET A 1 -5.30 18.91 9.47
N TRP A 2 -5.94 17.82 9.91
CA TRP A 2 -6.06 17.43 11.33
C TRP A 2 -4.71 17.34 12.04
N PHE A 3 -3.69 16.78 11.39
CA PHE A 3 -2.35 16.62 11.93
C PHE A 3 -1.60 17.94 12.19
N LEU A 4 -1.93 19.02 11.48
CA LEU A 4 -1.38 20.34 11.79
C LEU A 4 -2.00 20.95 13.05
N LEU A 5 -3.27 20.60 13.33
CA LEU A 5 -4.00 21.06 14.49
C LEU A 5 -3.75 20.18 15.73
N ASN A 6 -3.25 18.96 15.53
CA ASN A 6 -2.99 17.97 16.58
C ASN A 6 -1.56 17.40 16.47
N PRO A 7 -0.51 18.23 16.60
CA PRO A 7 0.86 17.74 16.49
C PRO A 7 1.20 16.85 17.70
N PRO A 8 1.66 15.60 17.49
CA PRO A 8 2.14 14.73 18.56
C PRO A 8 3.37 15.35 19.21
N CYS A 9 3.40 15.40 20.54
CA CYS A 9 4.41 16.14 21.31
C CYS A 9 5.88 15.73 21.04
N LYS A 10 6.10 14.56 20.44
CA LYS A 10 7.44 13.99 20.17
C LYS A 10 7.72 13.70 18.69
N ALA A 11 6.81 14.06 17.78
CA ALA A 11 6.96 13.73 16.36
C ALA A 11 6.87 14.98 15.47
N THR A 12 7.71 15.03 14.44
CA THR A 12 7.59 16.02 13.38
C THR A 12 6.58 15.53 12.35
N ILE A 13 5.53 16.33 12.13
CA ILE A 13 4.56 16.05 11.08
C ILE A 13 4.89 16.90 9.86
N ARG A 14 5.01 16.22 8.72
CA ARG A 14 5.07 16.86 7.41
C ARG A 14 3.90 16.36 6.57
N VAL A 15 3.02 17.27 6.17
CA VAL A 15 1.97 16.98 5.19
C VAL A 15 2.37 17.64 3.87
N GLN A 16 2.20 16.92 2.77
CA GLN A 16 2.57 17.37 1.42
C GLN A 16 1.34 17.28 0.51
N CYS A 17 1.19 18.26 -0.37
CA CYS A 17 0.14 18.27 -1.39
C CYS A 17 0.67 17.62 -2.67
N ILE A 18 -0.22 17.05 -3.49
CA ILE A 18 0.23 16.42 -4.73
C ILE A 18 0.77 17.45 -5.74
N GLU A 19 0.19 18.64 -5.70
CA GLU A 19 0.57 19.80 -6.50
C GLU A 19 1.99 20.30 -6.18
N ASP A 20 2.56 19.93 -5.02
CA ASP A 20 3.93 20.29 -4.65
C ASP A 20 4.99 19.41 -5.37
N PHE A 21 4.55 18.38 -6.10
CA PHE A 21 5.42 17.47 -6.85
C PHE A 21 5.41 17.77 -8.35
N ASP A 22 5.90 18.95 -8.75
CA ASP A 22 5.99 19.34 -10.17
C ASP A 22 6.72 18.32 -11.05
N TRP A 23 7.75 17.67 -10.50
CA TRP A 23 8.50 16.60 -11.17
C TRP A 23 7.66 15.35 -11.40
N LEU A 24 6.69 15.07 -10.53
CA LEU A 24 5.79 13.92 -10.68
C LEU A 24 4.93 14.16 -11.91
N SER A 25 4.35 15.36 -12.05
CA SER A 25 3.57 15.71 -13.22
C SER A 25 4.37 15.50 -14.51
N THR A 26 5.64 15.90 -14.56
CA THR A 26 6.47 15.75 -15.77
C THR A 26 6.83 14.28 -16.06
N LYS A 27 7.14 13.48 -15.03
CA LYS A 27 7.46 12.04 -15.16
C LYS A 27 6.24 11.14 -15.34
N TYR A 28 5.07 11.59 -14.88
CA TYR A 28 3.83 10.80 -14.78
C TYR A 28 2.82 11.18 -15.86
N ILE A 29 2.64 12.48 -16.18
CA ILE A 29 1.70 12.95 -17.22
C ILE A 29 2.18 12.56 -18.62
N SER A 30 3.49 12.50 -18.87
CA SER A 30 4.04 11.88 -20.09
C SER A 30 3.62 10.42 -20.26
N THR A 31 3.26 9.78 -19.15
CA THR A 31 3.10 8.32 -19.00
C THR A 31 1.65 7.94 -18.63
N LEU A 32 0.69 8.87 -18.56
CA LEU A 32 -0.69 8.52 -18.16
C LEU A 32 -1.83 9.01 -19.03
N ALA A 33 -1.57 9.78 -20.08
CA ALA A 33 -2.64 10.20 -20.99
C ALA A 33 -3.39 9.03 -21.67
N GLU A 34 -2.96 7.77 -21.46
CA GLU A 34 -3.44 6.59 -22.18
C GLU A 34 -3.96 5.43 -21.31
N GLN A 35 -3.92 5.49 -19.97
CA GLN A 35 -4.56 4.43 -19.16
C GLN A 35 -6.09 4.56 -19.22
N LYS A 36 -6.71 3.79 -20.13
CA LYS A 36 -8.17 3.70 -20.38
C LYS A 36 -8.94 2.99 -19.26
N SER A 37 -8.68 3.28 -17.99
CA SER A 37 -9.54 2.84 -16.89
C SER A 37 -10.45 3.99 -16.48
N SER A 38 -11.76 3.74 -16.45
CA SER A 38 -12.74 4.69 -15.91
C SER A 38 -12.86 4.63 -14.39
N ASP A 39 -12.15 3.70 -13.74
CA ASP A 39 -12.23 3.48 -12.31
C ASP A 39 -11.23 4.37 -11.56
N PRO A 40 -11.70 5.32 -10.73
CA PRO A 40 -10.83 6.24 -9.99
C PRO A 40 -9.87 5.53 -9.04
N ARG A 41 -10.16 4.28 -8.63
CA ARG A 41 -9.27 3.46 -7.81
C ARG A 41 -7.97 3.13 -8.52
N TYR A 42 -7.97 3.08 -9.85
CA TYR A 42 -6.79 2.70 -10.64
C TYR A 42 -6.14 3.87 -11.35
N THR A 43 -6.80 5.03 -11.43
CA THR A 43 -6.27 6.23 -12.09
C THR A 43 -5.67 7.26 -11.12
N SER A 44 -5.84 7.07 -9.81
CA SER A 44 -5.29 8.00 -8.81
C SER A 44 -3.76 8.01 -8.81
N ILE A 45 -3.19 9.19 -9.05
CA ILE A 45 -1.75 9.46 -9.01
C ILE A 45 -1.14 9.11 -7.64
N LEU A 46 -1.90 9.25 -6.57
CA LEU A 46 -1.47 8.90 -5.20
C LEU A 46 -1.07 7.42 -5.08
N ASN A 47 -1.69 6.54 -5.87
CA ASN A 47 -1.31 5.11 -5.88
C ASN A 47 0.06 4.86 -6.49
N HIS A 48 0.58 5.82 -7.25
CA HIS A 48 1.88 5.75 -7.91
C HIS A 48 2.97 6.50 -7.14
N LEU A 49 2.61 7.49 -6.31
CA LEU A 49 3.56 8.21 -5.43
C LEU A 49 4.41 7.28 -4.56
N ARG A 50 3.84 6.14 -4.13
CA ARG A 50 4.56 5.13 -3.32
C ARG A 50 5.82 4.60 -4.00
N PHE A 51 5.93 4.65 -5.33
CA PHE A 51 7.13 4.20 -6.06
C PHE A 51 8.22 5.27 -6.17
N TYR A 52 7.94 6.47 -5.67
CA TYR A 52 8.86 7.61 -5.62
C TYR A 52 9.29 7.94 -4.20
N LEU A 53 9.05 7.07 -3.21
CA LEU A 53 9.46 7.30 -1.81
C LEU A 53 10.94 7.74 -1.67
N PRO A 54 11.91 7.18 -2.42
CA PRO A 54 13.28 7.67 -2.34
C PRO A 54 13.49 9.09 -2.87
N ASP A 55 12.68 9.53 -3.83
CA ASP A 55 12.72 10.89 -4.40
C ASP A 55 12.01 11.89 -3.46
N ILE A 56 10.92 11.47 -2.82
CA ILE A 56 10.18 12.26 -1.82
C ILE A 56 11.00 12.45 -0.55
N PHE A 57 11.74 11.41 -0.13
CA PHE A 57 12.53 11.38 1.10
C PHE A 57 14.01 11.03 0.84
N PRO A 58 14.76 11.90 0.14
CA PRO A 58 16.12 11.60 -0.29
C PRO A 58 17.12 11.44 0.87
N ALA A 59 16.84 12.08 2.01
CA ALA A 59 17.67 12.03 3.21
C ALA A 59 17.39 10.82 4.12
N LEU A 60 16.31 10.07 3.89
CA LEU A 60 15.94 8.92 4.72
C LEU A 60 16.48 7.62 4.11
N ASN A 61 17.02 6.74 4.95
CA ASN A 61 17.52 5.43 4.54
C ASN A 61 16.48 4.32 4.62
N LYS A 62 15.47 4.46 5.48
CA LYS A 62 14.45 3.44 5.71
C LYS A 62 13.13 4.13 6.08
N ILE A 63 12.00 3.50 5.76
CA ILE A 63 10.66 4.02 6.09
C ILE A 63 9.70 2.87 6.37
N VAL A 64 8.82 3.06 7.37
CA VAL A 64 7.61 2.24 7.53
C VAL A 64 6.50 2.95 6.78
N HIS A 65 5.99 2.32 5.72
CA HIS A 65 4.89 2.82 4.93
C HIS A 65 3.57 2.25 5.46
N LEU A 66 2.57 3.11 5.65
CA LEU A 66 1.23 2.76 6.09
C LEU A 66 0.21 3.40 5.14
N ASP A 67 -0.75 2.62 4.63
CA ASP A 67 -1.88 3.19 3.89
C ASP A 67 -2.80 3.97 4.85
N HIS A 68 -3.72 4.76 4.29
CA HIS A 68 -4.57 5.69 5.05
C HIS A 68 -5.76 5.02 5.73
N ASP A 69 -6.09 3.80 5.34
CA ASP A 69 -7.24 3.00 5.73
C ASP A 69 -6.84 1.81 6.63
N ILE A 70 -5.91 2.07 7.55
CA ILE A 70 -5.38 1.11 8.50
C ILE A 70 -5.60 1.54 9.96
N VAL A 71 -5.52 0.58 10.87
CA VAL A 71 -5.42 0.80 12.32
C VAL A 71 -4.16 0.11 12.85
N VAL A 72 -3.31 0.85 13.55
CA VAL A 72 -2.18 0.28 14.29
C VAL A 72 -2.64 -0.08 15.70
N GLN A 73 -2.68 -1.37 16.02
CA GLN A 73 -3.11 -1.88 17.32
C GLN A 73 -1.94 -2.08 18.30
N LYS A 74 -0.74 -2.32 17.78
CA LYS A 74 0.44 -2.68 18.58
C LYS A 74 1.66 -1.86 18.17
N ASP A 75 2.65 -1.81 19.05
CA ASP A 75 3.88 -1.06 18.85
C ASP A 75 4.63 -1.52 17.58
N LEU A 76 5.05 -0.55 16.76
CA LEU A 76 5.74 -0.81 15.49
C LEU A 76 7.27 -0.85 15.62
N THR A 77 7.84 -0.60 16.79
CA THR A 77 9.31 -0.46 16.97
C THR A 77 10.04 -1.71 16.52
N GLU A 78 9.48 -2.89 16.80
CA GLU A 78 10.07 -4.17 16.39
C GLU A 78 10.24 -4.30 14.87
N ILE A 79 9.35 -3.72 14.04
CA ILE A 79 9.48 -3.85 12.59
C ILE A 79 10.76 -3.17 12.07
N TRP A 80 11.22 -2.11 12.74
CA TRP A 80 12.40 -1.38 12.32
C TRP A 80 13.67 -2.23 12.31
N SER A 81 13.69 -3.26 13.17
CA SER A 81 14.80 -4.18 13.38
C SER A 81 14.76 -5.43 12.49
N VAL A 82 13.78 -5.54 11.59
CA VAL A 82 13.72 -6.64 10.62
C VAL A 82 15.00 -6.68 9.78
N ASP A 83 15.60 -7.87 9.70
CA ASP A 83 16.71 -8.14 8.78
C ASP A 83 16.19 -8.13 7.34
N MET A 84 16.56 -7.09 6.61
CA MET A 84 16.17 -6.89 5.21
C MET A 84 16.88 -7.84 4.25
N LYS A 85 17.91 -8.60 4.69
CA LYS A 85 18.65 -9.56 3.86
C LYS A 85 19.15 -8.97 2.53
N GLY A 86 19.52 -7.69 2.56
CA GLY A 86 19.94 -6.92 1.38
C GLY A 86 18.85 -6.66 0.33
N LYS A 87 17.58 -6.87 0.68
CA LYS A 87 16.40 -6.58 -0.15
C LYS A 87 15.79 -5.22 0.21
N VAL A 88 14.86 -4.75 -0.62
CA VAL A 88 14.31 -3.39 -0.54
C VAL A 88 13.02 -3.31 0.27
N ASN A 89 12.19 -4.34 0.23
CA ASN A 89 10.87 -4.36 0.85
C ASN A 89 10.78 -5.48 1.90
N ALA A 90 10.05 -5.26 2.98
CA ALA A 90 9.53 -6.31 3.83
C ALA A 90 8.00 -6.15 3.94
N ALA A 91 7.27 -7.23 3.65
CA ALA A 91 5.82 -7.22 3.52
C ALA A 91 5.20 -8.57 3.88
N VAL A 92 3.94 -8.58 4.28
CA VAL A 92 3.17 -9.82 4.45
C VAL A 92 2.79 -10.38 3.08
N GLU A 93 3.06 -11.67 2.88
CA GLU A 93 2.73 -12.38 1.65
C GLU A 93 1.25 -12.74 1.56
N THR A 94 0.70 -12.74 0.34
CA THR A 94 -0.71 -12.97 0.02
C THR A 94 -0.90 -14.18 -0.89
N CYS A 95 -0.17 -15.26 -0.62
CA CYS A 95 -0.12 -16.45 -1.48
C CYS A 95 -0.80 -17.71 -0.92
N THR A 96 -1.42 -17.64 0.26
CA THR A 96 -2.19 -18.77 0.80
C THR A 96 -3.57 -18.80 0.12
N GLU A 97 -3.82 -19.77 -0.77
CA GLU A 97 -5.05 -19.83 -1.59
C GLU A 97 -6.35 -19.88 -0.79
N SER A 98 -6.33 -20.50 0.39
CA SER A 98 -7.47 -20.56 1.29
C SER A 98 -7.78 -19.22 1.97
N GLU A 99 -6.89 -18.24 1.85
CA GLU A 99 -7.06 -16.95 2.52
C GLU A 99 -7.79 -15.93 1.63
N PRO A 100 -8.70 -15.14 2.19
CA PRO A 100 -9.42 -14.07 1.49
C PRO A 100 -8.50 -13.03 0.84
N SER A 101 -7.31 -12.85 1.42
CA SER A 101 -6.27 -11.95 0.93
C SER A 101 -5.51 -12.50 -0.29
N TYR A 102 -5.76 -13.75 -0.71
CA TYR A 102 -5.05 -14.38 -1.82
C TYR A 102 -5.12 -13.55 -3.10
N ARG A 103 -3.95 -13.31 -3.68
CA ARG A 103 -3.81 -12.61 -4.96
C ARG A 103 -2.76 -13.33 -5.81
N ALA A 104 -3.18 -14.11 -6.80
CA ALA A 104 -2.22 -14.76 -7.68
C ALA A 104 -1.65 -13.77 -8.72
N MET A 105 -0.34 -13.75 -8.91
CA MET A 105 0.31 -12.81 -9.85
C MET A 105 -0.24 -12.95 -11.27
N HIS A 106 -0.46 -14.19 -11.74
CA HIS A 106 -1.03 -14.48 -13.07
C HIS A 106 -2.45 -13.95 -13.27
N THR A 107 -3.18 -13.64 -12.19
CA THR A 107 -4.52 -13.04 -12.29
C THR A 107 -4.45 -11.59 -12.75
N PHE A 108 -3.32 -10.91 -12.51
CA PHE A 108 -3.17 -9.48 -12.76
C PHE A 108 -2.10 -9.13 -13.80
N VAL A 109 -1.10 -9.99 -13.98
CA VAL A 109 0.03 -9.83 -14.92
C VAL A 109 -0.18 -10.76 -16.11
N ASN A 110 0.03 -10.25 -17.33
CA ASN A 110 -0.18 -10.96 -18.58
C ASN A 110 1.04 -11.83 -18.96
N PHE A 111 1.14 -13.03 -18.38
CA PHE A 111 2.24 -13.96 -18.68
C PHE A 111 2.19 -14.60 -20.08
N SER A 112 1.19 -14.29 -20.90
CA SER A 112 1.21 -14.65 -22.33
C SER A 112 2.18 -13.76 -23.12
N ASP A 113 2.63 -12.62 -22.56
CA ASP A 113 3.66 -11.79 -23.16
C ASP A 113 5.06 -12.39 -22.92
N PRO A 114 5.86 -12.67 -23.98
CA PRO A 114 7.17 -13.31 -23.85
C PRO A 114 8.17 -12.55 -22.96
N PHE A 115 8.07 -11.22 -22.87
CA PHE A 115 8.94 -10.43 -22.01
C PHE A 115 8.70 -10.74 -20.54
N LEU A 116 7.43 -10.94 -20.15
CA LEU A 116 7.06 -11.23 -18.77
C LEU A 116 7.35 -12.68 -18.42
N GLU A 117 6.99 -13.61 -19.30
CA GLU A 117 7.24 -15.04 -19.13
C GLU A 117 8.73 -15.36 -18.89
N GLN A 118 9.62 -14.72 -19.66
CA GLN A 118 11.06 -14.99 -19.58
C GLN A 118 11.73 -14.38 -18.33
N ARG A 119 11.12 -13.34 -17.73
CA ARG A 119 11.73 -12.56 -16.64
C ARG A 119 11.14 -12.88 -15.26
N PHE A 120 9.91 -13.36 -15.22
CA PHE A 120 9.16 -13.53 -13.99
C PHE A 120 8.54 -14.92 -13.90
N ASN A 121 8.59 -15.51 -12.72
CA ASN A 121 7.82 -16.72 -12.43
C ASN A 121 6.42 -16.33 -11.90
N ALA A 122 5.38 -16.76 -12.60
CA ALA A 122 3.98 -16.49 -12.26
C ALA A 122 3.49 -17.11 -10.94
N THR A 123 4.23 -18.09 -10.40
CA THR A 123 3.88 -18.80 -9.16
C THR A 123 4.54 -18.23 -7.92
N VAL A 124 5.35 -17.16 -8.04
CA VAL A 124 5.92 -16.53 -6.84
C VAL A 124 4.83 -15.95 -5.95
N CYS A 125 5.08 -15.98 -4.64
CA CYS A 125 4.21 -15.31 -3.69
C CYS A 125 4.14 -13.82 -4.00
N THR A 126 2.91 -13.32 -4.12
CA THR A 126 2.63 -11.88 -4.07
C THR A 126 2.61 -11.43 -2.63
N TRP A 127 2.56 -10.12 -2.43
CA TRP A 127 2.53 -9.49 -1.12
C TRP A 127 1.62 -8.27 -1.15
N ALA A 128 1.11 -7.89 0.02
CA ALA A 128 0.22 -6.77 0.15
C ALA A 128 0.97 -5.45 0.34
N PHE A 129 0.50 -4.43 -0.36
CA PHE A 129 0.77 -3.06 0.03
C PHE A 129 -0.17 -2.63 1.18
N GLY A 130 0.26 -1.61 1.90
CA GLY A 130 -0.53 -0.94 2.94
C GLY A 130 0.10 -1.01 4.32
N MET A 131 1.04 -1.93 4.50
CA MET A 131 2.01 -1.90 5.59
C MET A 131 3.30 -2.56 5.09
N ASN A 132 4.36 -1.76 4.96
CA ASN A 132 5.62 -2.22 4.40
C ASN A 132 6.79 -1.54 5.11
N LEU A 133 7.90 -2.26 5.25
CA LEU A 133 9.19 -1.65 5.59
C LEU A 133 10.02 -1.53 4.31
N PHE A 134 10.39 -0.31 3.94
CA PHE A 134 11.24 -0.08 2.77
C PHE A 134 12.62 0.40 3.19
N ASP A 135 13.66 -0.27 2.68
CA ASP A 135 15.04 0.22 2.69
C ASP A 135 15.24 1.15 1.48
N LEU A 136 15.15 2.45 1.73
CA LEU A 136 15.28 3.48 0.70
C LEU A 136 16.72 3.62 0.19
N GLN A 137 17.70 3.27 1.01
CA GLN A 137 19.10 3.28 0.58
C GLN A 137 19.34 2.20 -0.48
N GLU A 138 18.89 0.98 -0.20
CA GLU A 138 19.01 -0.14 -1.14
C GLU A 138 18.11 0.07 -2.37
N TRP A 139 16.92 0.66 -2.20
CA TRP A 139 16.05 1.07 -3.30
C TRP A 139 16.81 1.98 -4.28
N ARG A 140 17.47 3.04 -3.78
CA ARG A 140 18.27 3.95 -4.63
C ARG A 140 19.43 3.23 -5.29
N ARG A 141 20.16 2.38 -4.55
CA ARG A 141 21.30 1.62 -5.09
C ARG A 141 20.91 0.74 -6.28
N ARG A 142 19.70 0.18 -6.25
CA ARG A 142 19.14 -0.67 -7.32
C ARG A 142 18.35 0.10 -8.38
N ASN A 143 18.16 1.41 -8.21
CA ASN A 143 17.36 2.26 -9.09
C ASN A 143 15.95 1.71 -9.37
N LEU A 144 15.25 1.18 -8.34
CA LEU A 144 13.93 0.57 -8.57
C LEU A 144 12.86 1.58 -8.97
N THR A 145 13.01 2.87 -8.64
CA THR A 145 12.11 3.93 -9.15
C THR A 145 12.27 4.11 -10.66
N GLY A 146 13.50 4.06 -11.18
CA GLY A 146 13.74 4.07 -12.62
C GLY A 146 13.13 2.84 -13.32
N LEU A 147 13.36 1.64 -12.76
CA LEU A 147 12.78 0.40 -13.27
C LEU A 147 11.25 0.43 -13.29
N TYR A 148 10.65 1.00 -12.23
CA TYR A 148 9.21 1.21 -12.16
C TYR A 148 8.71 2.11 -13.29
N CYS A 149 9.40 3.23 -13.58
CA CYS A 149 9.06 4.11 -14.69
C CYS A 149 9.17 3.38 -16.04
N ASP A 150 10.21 2.59 -16.26
CA ASP A 150 10.40 1.79 -17.48
C ASP A 150 9.24 0.80 -17.68
N TYR A 151 8.85 0.08 -16.62
CA TYR A 151 7.71 -0.82 -16.68
C TYR A 151 6.43 -0.05 -16.95
N LEU A 152 6.16 1.03 -16.21
CA LEU A 152 4.96 1.84 -16.39
C LEU A 152 4.79 2.30 -17.84
N GLN A 153 5.86 2.81 -18.46
CA GLN A 153 5.90 3.20 -19.87
C GLN A 153 5.57 2.01 -20.80
N LEU A 154 6.22 0.88 -20.56
CA LEU A 154 6.03 -0.33 -21.34
C LEU A 154 4.61 -0.88 -21.26
N GLY A 155 3.92 -0.70 -20.13
CA GLY A 155 2.52 -1.07 -19.96
C GLY A 155 1.50 -0.16 -20.66
N LEU A 156 1.92 1.02 -21.11
CA LEU A 156 1.10 1.86 -22.00
C LEU A 156 1.16 1.37 -23.44
N GLU A 157 2.35 0.98 -23.87
CA GLU A 157 2.60 0.51 -25.24
C GLU A 157 1.96 -0.87 -25.49
N ARG A 158 1.84 -1.70 -24.45
CA ARG A 158 1.26 -3.04 -24.53
C ARG A 158 0.54 -3.46 -23.24
N PRO A 159 -0.52 -4.28 -23.34
CA PRO A 159 -1.35 -4.67 -22.20
C PRO A 159 -0.66 -5.74 -21.33
N LEU A 160 0.31 -5.31 -20.51
CA LEU A 160 1.10 -6.20 -19.63
C LEU A 160 0.39 -6.57 -18.33
N TRP A 161 -0.63 -5.83 -17.92
CA TRP A 161 -1.43 -6.10 -16.73
C TRP A 161 -2.84 -5.55 -16.90
N LYS A 162 -3.76 -6.02 -16.05
CA LYS A 162 -5.18 -5.64 -16.14
C LYS A 162 -5.44 -4.19 -15.73
N ALA A 163 -5.12 -3.82 -14.50
CA ALA A 163 -5.36 -2.49 -13.95
C ALA A 163 -4.62 -2.28 -12.61
N GLY A 164 -4.44 -1.00 -12.26
CA GLY A 164 -3.88 -0.57 -10.97
C GLY A 164 -2.36 -0.66 -10.89
N SER A 165 -1.81 -0.18 -9.77
CA SER A 165 -0.36 -0.10 -9.56
C SER A 165 0.24 -1.33 -8.87
N LEU A 166 -0.58 -2.19 -8.25
CA LEU A 166 -0.14 -3.41 -7.56
C LEU A 166 0.68 -4.36 -8.46
N PRO A 167 0.24 -4.69 -9.69
CA PRO A 167 0.97 -5.63 -10.54
C PRO A 167 2.34 -5.07 -10.95
N ILE A 168 2.40 -3.75 -11.19
CA ILE A 168 3.64 -3.02 -11.50
C ILE A 168 4.59 -3.07 -10.30
N GLY A 169 4.06 -2.91 -9.09
CA GLY A 169 4.84 -3.06 -7.87
C GLY A 169 5.44 -4.46 -7.73
N TRP A 170 4.67 -5.53 -7.96
CA TRP A 170 5.20 -6.89 -7.86
C TRP A 170 6.34 -7.17 -8.85
N ILE A 171 6.23 -6.72 -10.10
CA ILE A 171 7.32 -6.89 -11.09
C ILE A 171 8.52 -5.98 -10.78
N THR A 172 8.30 -4.77 -10.27
CA THR A 172 9.36 -3.83 -9.87
C THR A 172 10.18 -4.39 -8.71
N PHE A 173 9.50 -4.95 -7.70
CA PHE A 173 10.11 -5.53 -6.51
C PHE A 173 10.31 -7.04 -6.62
N TYR A 174 10.35 -7.59 -7.82
CA TYR A 174 10.53 -9.03 -8.00
C TYR A 174 11.86 -9.48 -7.39
N ASN A 175 11.80 -10.47 -6.50
CA ASN A 175 12.92 -10.94 -5.67
C ASN A 175 13.55 -9.85 -4.76
N GLN A 176 12.86 -8.73 -4.51
CA GLN A 176 13.29 -7.63 -3.63
C GLN A 176 12.46 -7.52 -2.34
N THR A 177 11.67 -8.55 -2.02
CA THR A 177 10.83 -8.59 -0.80
C THR A 177 11.30 -9.66 0.19
N VAL A 178 11.37 -9.31 1.47
CA VAL A 178 11.46 -10.22 2.62
C VAL A 178 10.04 -10.48 3.14
N PRO A 179 9.64 -11.75 3.31
CA PRO A 179 8.34 -12.07 3.90
C PRO A 179 8.31 -11.70 5.39
N LEU A 180 7.23 -11.02 5.80
CA LEU A 180 6.92 -10.76 7.20
C LEU A 180 5.92 -11.80 7.74
N GLU A 181 5.95 -12.01 9.06
CA GLU A 181 4.92 -12.78 9.75
C GLU A 181 3.53 -12.18 9.53
N LYS A 182 2.50 -13.02 9.35
CA LYS A 182 1.12 -12.58 9.08
C LYS A 182 0.58 -11.58 10.10
N ARG A 183 0.99 -11.69 11.38
CA ARG A 183 0.60 -10.77 12.45
C ARG A 183 0.97 -9.31 12.20
N TRP A 184 1.91 -9.01 11.30
CA TRP A 184 2.31 -7.62 11.04
C TRP A 184 1.23 -6.83 10.30
N HIS A 185 0.50 -7.49 9.40
CA HIS A 185 -0.45 -6.82 8.51
C HIS A 185 -1.61 -7.76 8.18
N MET A 186 -2.73 -7.55 8.86
CA MET A 186 -3.95 -8.28 8.61
C MET A 186 -4.82 -7.55 7.60
N LEU A 187 -5.22 -8.27 6.56
CA LEU A 187 -6.01 -7.79 5.44
C LEU A 187 -7.45 -8.29 5.52
N GLY A 188 -8.31 -7.71 4.70
CA GLY A 188 -9.67 -8.15 4.44
C GLY A 188 -10.74 -7.43 5.25
N LEU A 189 -10.42 -6.51 6.16
CA LEU A 189 -11.45 -5.90 7.01
C LEU A 189 -12.42 -5.00 6.21
N GLY A 190 -12.03 -4.60 5.00
CA GLY A 190 -12.87 -3.85 4.07
C GLY A 190 -13.56 -4.70 2.99
N SER A 191 -13.47 -6.03 3.05
CA SER A 191 -13.98 -6.91 1.99
C SER A 191 -14.49 -8.30 2.44
N ASN A 192 -13.98 -8.85 3.54
CA ASN A 192 -14.29 -10.20 3.98
C ASN A 192 -15.00 -10.20 5.34
N THR A 193 -16.17 -10.83 5.42
CA THR A 193 -16.94 -10.98 6.66
C THR A 193 -16.51 -12.13 7.54
N ASP A 194 -15.56 -12.97 7.15
CA ASP A 194 -15.26 -14.23 7.85
C ASP A 194 -13.86 -14.27 8.48
N LEU A 195 -13.27 -13.10 8.77
CA LEU A 195 -11.99 -13.04 9.49
C LEU A 195 -12.15 -13.51 10.94
N SER A 196 -11.17 -14.30 11.39
CA SER A 196 -11.03 -14.80 12.76
C SER A 196 -10.81 -13.66 13.74
N SER A 197 -11.54 -13.65 14.86
CA SER A 197 -11.33 -12.67 15.93
C SER A 197 -9.94 -12.80 16.54
N ASP A 198 -9.44 -14.02 16.73
CA ASP A 198 -8.11 -14.26 17.30
C ASP A 198 -7.01 -13.68 16.40
N ASP A 199 -7.16 -13.78 15.07
CA ASP A 199 -6.20 -13.19 14.13
C ASP A 199 -6.24 -11.66 14.19
N ILE A 200 -7.44 -11.07 14.31
CA ILE A 200 -7.61 -9.62 14.45
C ILE A 200 -6.97 -9.11 15.73
N GLU A 201 -7.24 -9.75 16.86
CA GLU A 201 -6.66 -9.35 18.16
C GLU A 201 -5.14 -9.54 18.20
N ASN A 202 -4.63 -10.54 17.47
CA ASN A 202 -3.20 -10.79 17.40
C ASN A 202 -2.46 -9.89 16.40
N ALA A 203 -3.14 -9.28 15.44
CA ALA A 203 -2.54 -8.42 14.43
C ALA A 203 -2.00 -7.10 14.99
N THR A 204 -0.91 -6.62 14.40
CA THR A 204 -0.25 -5.34 14.70
C THR A 204 -0.92 -4.22 13.92
N VAL A 205 -1.17 -4.44 12.62
CA VAL A 205 -1.87 -3.49 11.75
C VAL A 205 -3.06 -4.19 11.12
N LEU A 206 -4.24 -3.59 11.27
CA LEU A 206 -5.46 -3.97 10.59
C LEU A 206 -5.65 -3.11 9.35
N HIS A 207 -5.94 -3.72 8.22
CA HIS A 207 -6.16 -3.02 6.95
C HIS A 207 -7.62 -3.21 6.52
N TYR A 208 -8.32 -2.09 6.35
CA TYR A 208 -9.66 -2.08 5.78
C TYR A 208 -9.59 -2.07 4.24
N ASP A 209 -8.77 -2.96 3.66
CA ASP A 209 -8.62 -3.07 2.21
C ASP A 209 -9.91 -3.59 1.57
N GLY A 210 -10.40 -2.83 0.59
CA GLY A 210 -11.70 -3.04 -0.04
C GLY A 210 -12.64 -1.84 0.06
N VAL A 211 -13.89 -2.04 -0.32
CA VAL A 211 -14.90 -0.97 -0.46
C VAL A 211 -15.72 -0.75 0.82
N MET A 212 -15.80 -1.75 1.71
CA MET A 212 -16.60 -1.69 2.93
C MET A 212 -15.85 -0.98 4.05
N LYS A 213 -15.58 0.31 3.86
CA LYS A 213 -14.85 1.13 4.83
C LYS A 213 -15.64 1.30 6.13
N PRO A 214 -14.97 1.37 7.31
CA PRO A 214 -15.66 1.39 8.60
C PRO A 214 -16.46 2.68 8.84
N TRP A 215 -16.06 3.78 8.19
CA TRP A 215 -16.78 5.06 8.20
C TRP A 215 -17.92 5.16 7.17
N LEU A 216 -18.17 4.10 6.40
CA LEU A 216 -19.30 4.03 5.47
C LEU A 216 -20.40 3.15 6.04
N GLU A 217 -21.63 3.39 5.58
CA GLU A 217 -22.80 2.59 5.95
C GLU A 217 -22.57 1.10 5.62
N ILE A 218 -22.06 0.83 4.41
CA ILE A 218 -21.70 -0.51 3.91
C ILE A 218 -20.53 -1.18 4.64
N GLY A 219 -19.88 -0.50 5.60
CA GLY A 219 -18.81 -1.08 6.39
C GLY A 219 -19.26 -2.30 7.20
N ILE A 220 -18.39 -3.29 7.34
CA ILE A 220 -18.70 -4.53 8.07
C ILE A 220 -18.87 -4.20 9.57
N THR A 221 -20.10 -4.30 10.08
CA THR A 221 -20.47 -3.88 11.44
C THR A 221 -19.54 -4.42 12.53
N LYS A 222 -19.19 -5.71 12.48
CA LYS A 222 -18.33 -6.33 13.50
C LYS A 222 -16.89 -5.81 13.54
N TYR A 223 -16.43 -5.11 12.50
CA TYR A 223 -15.07 -4.54 12.45
C TYR A 223 -15.04 -3.02 12.65
N LYS A 224 -16.21 -2.35 12.73
CA LYS A 224 -16.26 -0.89 12.91
C LYS A 224 -15.64 -0.46 14.24
N GLY A 225 -15.85 -1.24 15.30
CA GLY A 225 -15.33 -0.97 16.65
C GLY A 225 -13.82 -0.68 16.69
N TYR A 226 -13.03 -1.43 15.91
CA TYR A 226 -11.58 -1.26 15.86
C TYR A 226 -11.14 0.09 15.29
N TRP A 227 -11.97 0.72 14.46
CA TRP A 227 -11.75 2.06 13.92
C TRP A 227 -12.33 3.15 14.82
N THR A 228 -13.59 2.99 15.23
CA THR A 228 -14.37 4.02 15.93
C THR A 228 -13.77 4.38 17.29
N GLN A 229 -13.09 3.45 17.96
CA GLN A 229 -12.37 3.72 19.22
C GLN A 229 -11.29 4.79 19.10
N HIS A 230 -10.79 5.07 17.89
CA HIS A 230 -9.77 6.11 17.64
C HIS A 230 -10.36 7.46 17.23
N LEU A 231 -11.68 7.57 17.09
CA LEU A 231 -12.33 8.82 16.70
C LEU A 231 -12.47 9.76 17.92
N GLN A 232 -12.04 11.01 17.73
CA GLN A 232 -12.28 12.10 18.67
C GLN A 232 -13.69 12.65 18.45
N TYR A 233 -14.71 12.04 19.05
CA TYR A 233 -16.11 12.42 18.83
C TYR A 233 -16.43 13.88 19.19
N ASP A 234 -15.67 14.49 20.08
CA ASP A 234 -15.74 15.91 20.43
C ASP A 234 -15.19 16.85 19.34
N ASN A 235 -14.59 16.31 18.27
CA ASN A 235 -14.10 17.09 17.15
C ASN A 235 -15.25 17.86 16.46
N PRO A 236 -15.16 19.19 16.29
CA PRO A 236 -16.22 19.99 15.69
C PRO A 236 -16.64 19.53 14.28
N TYR A 237 -15.71 18.99 13.48
CA TYR A 237 -16.02 18.46 12.16
C TYR A 237 -16.88 17.19 12.24
N PHE A 238 -16.64 16.32 13.23
CA PHE A 238 -17.45 15.12 13.43
C PHE A 238 -18.85 15.45 13.94
N GLN A 239 -18.94 16.41 14.88
CA GLN A 239 -20.21 16.93 15.37
C GLN A 239 -21.06 17.54 14.24
N GLN A 240 -20.45 18.31 13.33
CA GLN A 240 -21.14 18.85 12.14
C GLN A 240 -21.65 17.76 11.19
N CYS A 241 -20.98 16.61 11.16
CA CYS A 241 -21.39 15.44 10.38
C CYS A 241 -22.33 14.48 11.12
N ASN A 242 -22.82 14.84 12.32
CA ASN A 242 -23.63 13.98 13.20
C ASN A 242 -22.96 12.64 13.52
N ILE A 243 -21.64 12.60 13.58
CA ILE A 243 -20.86 11.43 14.00
C ILE A 243 -20.71 11.51 15.52
N ASN A 244 -21.57 10.78 16.22
CA ASN A 244 -21.65 10.74 17.68
C ASN A 244 -21.36 9.33 18.21
N ASN A 245 -21.03 9.24 19.50
CA ASN A 245 -20.79 7.99 20.21
C ASN A 245 -22.08 7.23 20.51
#